data_AF-T0Q423-F1
#
_entry.id   AF-T0Q423-F1
#
_cell.length_a   1.000
_cell.length_b   1.000
_cell.length_c   1.000
_cell.angle_alpha   90.00
_cell.angle_beta   90.00
_cell.angle_gamma   90.00
#
_symmetry.space_group_name_H-M   'P 1'
#
loop_
_entity.id
_entity.type
_entity.pdbx_description
1 polymer ?
#
loop_
_entity_poly.entity_id
_entity_poly.type
_entity_poly.pdbx_seq_one_letter_code
_entity_poly.pdbx_strand_id
1 'polypeptide(L)'
;MNAWYDAALPDDARAMAHLSAFLATTPDFGLSSSLTTLSSSPSSDDDSAIQAKKQARPKHEIEILHAKHNELQRQLQLLQLLRAPPKPVTPWQARAMRQAEAAQRTLQENSRLKRLVSDQRKVLSALERSLRKCPRLESPSPSYAEDTTLFQHLLQQQFDKMESEWIQRRLYDASAPLRHTTLERSPEDGAIASFRFVAKMSAPLDYKSMAQVFWTHKTGLLGPSCSVHRTIDHNIVYMRELARYADLGVPVMETHDCFGRFLEPGRVVMVWRSLGQGETITPHGADHLVGHRWGWYDAIFELERRVMIGS
;
A
#
# COMPACT_ATOMS: atom_id res chain seq x y z
N MET A 1 18.76 -42.38 12.52
CA MET A 1 18.06 -43.30 11.60
C MET A 1 17.52 -42.49 10.44
N ASN A 2 18.34 -42.27 9.40
CA ASN A 2 17.98 -41.55 8.18
C ASN A 2 18.14 -42.52 7.01
N ALA A 3 17.08 -42.75 6.24
CA ALA A 3 17.13 -43.63 5.07
C ALA A 3 16.13 -43.21 3.99
N TRP A 4 16.14 -41.95 3.54
CA TRP A 4 15.36 -41.49 2.38
C TRP A 4 16.09 -40.32 1.68
N TYR A 5 17.21 -40.59 1.03
CA TYR A 5 17.81 -39.69 0.03
C TYR A 5 18.67 -40.51 -0.92
N ASP A 6 18.05 -41.14 -1.92
CA ASP A 6 18.73 -41.49 -3.18
C ASP A 6 17.72 -42.07 -4.18
N ALA A 7 17.05 -41.19 -4.95
CA ALA A 7 16.31 -41.58 -6.15
C ALA A 7 15.83 -40.36 -6.95
N ALA A 8 16.72 -39.43 -7.28
CA ALA A 8 16.48 -38.49 -8.37
C ALA A 8 17.83 -37.97 -8.85
N LEU A 9 18.07 -38.08 -10.16
CA LEU A 9 19.16 -37.51 -10.99
C LEU A 9 20.02 -38.54 -11.74
N PRO A 10 19.47 -39.19 -12.78
CA PRO A 10 20.28 -39.60 -13.93
C PRO A 10 19.97 -38.84 -15.23
N ASP A 11 18.82 -38.14 -15.32
CA ASP A 11 18.31 -37.62 -16.59
C ASP A 11 18.85 -36.22 -16.97
N ASP A 12 19.06 -35.34 -15.99
CA ASP A 12 19.60 -33.99 -16.27
C ASP A 12 21.07 -34.03 -16.70
N ALA A 13 21.85 -34.97 -16.18
CA ALA A 13 23.24 -35.17 -16.57
C ALA A 13 23.37 -35.69 -18.01
N ARG A 14 22.44 -36.57 -18.44
CA ARG A 14 22.35 -37.03 -19.83
C ARG A 14 21.87 -35.91 -20.76
N ALA A 15 20.87 -35.13 -20.35
CA ALA A 15 20.38 -34.00 -21.14
C ALA A 15 21.45 -32.90 -21.35
N MET A 16 22.23 -32.57 -20.31
CA MET A 16 23.35 -31.63 -20.44
C MET A 16 24.50 -32.18 -21.30
N ALA A 17 24.80 -33.47 -21.23
CA ALA A 17 25.80 -34.11 -22.08
C ALA A 17 25.40 -34.15 -23.57
N HIS A 18 24.10 -34.29 -23.87
CA HIS A 18 23.59 -34.23 -25.23
C HIS A 18 23.61 -32.80 -25.80
N LEU A 19 23.33 -31.78 -24.97
CA LEU A 19 23.44 -30.38 -25.38
C LEU A 19 24.89 -29.94 -25.58
N SER A 20 25.83 -30.39 -24.73
CA SER A 20 27.25 -30.06 -24.91
C SER A 20 27.87 -30.76 -26.13
N ALA A 21 27.50 -32.01 -26.41
CA ALA A 21 27.91 -32.71 -27.63
C ALA A 21 27.34 -32.05 -28.91
N PHE A 22 26.11 -31.53 -28.84
CA PHE A 22 25.49 -30.80 -29.95
C PHE A 22 26.19 -29.45 -30.20
N LEU A 23 26.53 -28.69 -29.16
CA LEU A 23 27.21 -27.39 -29.29
C LEU A 23 28.69 -27.53 -29.70
N ALA A 24 29.34 -28.66 -29.36
CA ALA A 24 30.73 -28.91 -29.78
C ALA A 24 30.87 -29.17 -31.30
N THR A 25 29.80 -29.54 -32.00
CA THR A 25 29.82 -29.82 -33.44
C THR A 25 29.45 -28.62 -34.32
N THR A 26 29.08 -27.49 -33.72
CA THR A 26 28.87 -26.23 -34.44
C THR A 26 30.21 -25.47 -34.61
N PRO A 27 30.71 -25.29 -35.85
CA PRO A 27 32.02 -24.69 -36.13
C PRO A 27 32.11 -23.18 -35.86
N ASP A 28 31.05 -22.55 -35.34
CA ASP A 28 30.93 -21.09 -35.20
C ASP A 28 31.43 -20.54 -33.85
N PHE A 29 31.83 -21.40 -32.91
CA PHE A 29 32.30 -20.99 -31.57
C PHE A 29 33.67 -21.59 -31.19
N GLY A 30 34.44 -22.06 -32.17
CA GLY A 30 35.81 -22.54 -31.94
C GLY A 30 36.82 -21.40 -31.81
N LEU A 31 37.29 -21.16 -30.59
CA LEU A 31 38.45 -20.30 -30.27
C LEU A 31 39.74 -20.86 -30.89
N SER A 32 39.95 -20.64 -32.18
CA SER A 32 41.25 -20.85 -32.83
C SER A 32 42.03 -19.54 -32.79
N SER A 33 42.80 -19.40 -31.71
CA SER A 33 43.89 -18.44 -31.57
C SER A 33 44.90 -18.60 -32.72
N SER A 34 45.08 -17.54 -33.52
CA SER A 34 46.36 -17.23 -34.18
C SER A 34 46.35 -15.76 -34.61
N LEU A 35 47.00 -14.94 -33.78
CA LEU A 35 47.45 -13.60 -34.09
C LEU A 35 48.69 -13.67 -35.01
N THR A 36 48.60 -13.12 -36.21
CA THR A 36 49.73 -12.58 -36.98
C THR A 36 49.20 -11.38 -37.78
N THR A 37 49.32 -10.16 -37.25
CA THR A 37 50.42 -9.19 -37.49
C THR A 37 50.43 -8.53 -38.86
N LEU A 38 50.37 -7.18 -38.80
CA LEU A 38 50.94 -6.16 -39.70
C LEU A 38 50.14 -5.91 -41.00
N SER A 39 49.51 -4.74 -41.16
CA SER A 39 50.10 -3.41 -41.44
C SER A 39 49.88 -3.04 -42.91
N SER A 40 49.65 -1.73 -43.12
CA SER A 40 49.76 -0.96 -44.36
C SER A 40 48.51 -0.87 -45.26
N SER A 41 47.87 0.30 -45.19
CA SER A 41 47.36 0.98 -46.39
C SER A 41 48.56 1.46 -47.20
N PRO A 42 48.58 1.29 -48.53
CA PRO A 42 48.25 2.45 -49.36
C PRO A 42 47.44 2.11 -50.64
N SER A 43 46.56 3.05 -50.98
CA SER A 43 46.40 3.68 -52.30
C SER A 43 46.55 2.87 -53.61
N SER A 44 45.54 3.07 -54.45
CA SER A 44 45.48 2.96 -55.93
C SER A 44 45.26 1.59 -56.57
N ASP A 45 44.08 1.51 -57.20
CA ASP A 45 43.83 1.08 -58.59
C ASP A 45 44.21 -0.36 -58.97
N ASP A 46 43.29 -1.31 -58.75
CA ASP A 46 42.80 -2.22 -59.81
C ASP A 46 41.63 -3.12 -59.29
N ASP A 47 40.43 -2.57 -59.14
CA ASP A 47 39.31 -3.25 -58.42
C ASP A 47 38.27 -3.92 -59.35
N SER A 48 38.58 -4.16 -60.63
CA SER A 48 37.55 -4.61 -61.60
C SER A 48 37.63 -6.09 -62.01
N ALA A 49 38.73 -6.80 -61.79
CA ALA A 49 38.89 -8.18 -62.27
C ALA A 49 38.78 -9.28 -61.19
N ILE A 50 38.89 -8.94 -59.89
CA ILE A 50 38.78 -9.90 -58.77
C ILE A 50 37.34 -9.98 -58.22
N GLN A 51 36.50 -8.98 -58.47
CA GLN A 51 35.11 -8.94 -57.97
C GLN A 51 34.18 -9.96 -58.65
N ALA A 52 34.43 -10.32 -59.93
CA ALA A 52 33.60 -11.28 -60.66
C ALA A 52 33.69 -12.73 -60.12
N LYS A 53 34.81 -13.12 -59.52
CA LYS A 53 34.96 -14.46 -58.88
C LYS A 53 34.40 -14.50 -57.45
N LYS A 54 34.19 -13.36 -56.79
CA LYS A 54 33.55 -13.27 -55.46
C LYS A 54 32.01 -13.21 -55.55
N GLN A 55 31.44 -12.71 -56.64
CA GLN A 55 29.97 -12.65 -56.85
C GLN A 55 29.32 -13.95 -57.36
N ALA A 56 30.09 -14.89 -57.92
CA ALA A 56 29.57 -16.21 -58.32
C ALA A 56 29.39 -17.18 -57.13
N ARG A 57 30.18 -17.00 -56.06
CA ARG A 57 30.11 -17.78 -54.81
C ARG A 57 28.76 -17.65 -54.07
N PRO A 58 28.19 -16.45 -53.86
CA PRO A 58 26.90 -16.32 -53.16
C PRO A 58 25.74 -16.91 -53.94
N LYS A 59 25.74 -16.84 -55.28
CA LYS A 59 24.65 -17.44 -56.09
C LYS A 59 24.64 -18.96 -55.96
N HIS A 60 25.81 -19.58 -56.07
CA HIS A 60 25.94 -21.03 -55.90
C HIS A 60 25.64 -21.48 -54.47
N GLU A 61 26.04 -20.69 -53.47
CA GLU A 61 25.72 -20.95 -52.06
C GLU A 61 24.21 -20.81 -51.78
N ILE A 62 23.53 -19.82 -52.37
CA ILE A 62 22.07 -19.68 -52.29
C ILE A 62 21.38 -20.89 -52.93
N GLU A 63 21.86 -21.37 -54.08
CA GLU A 63 21.32 -22.57 -54.72
C GLU A 63 21.51 -23.83 -53.85
N ILE A 64 22.67 -23.98 -53.21
CA ILE A 64 22.93 -25.07 -52.24
C ILE A 64 22.01 -24.94 -51.02
N LEU A 65 21.83 -23.74 -50.48
CA LEU A 65 20.95 -23.49 -49.33
C LEU A 65 19.48 -23.75 -49.69
N HIS A 66 19.03 -23.38 -50.88
CA HIS A 66 17.70 -23.70 -51.37
C HIS A 66 17.52 -25.21 -51.57
N ALA A 67 18.51 -25.90 -52.13
CA ALA A 67 18.48 -27.35 -52.27
C ALA A 67 18.42 -28.06 -50.90
N LYS A 68 19.22 -27.59 -49.93
CA LYS A 68 19.21 -28.10 -48.55
C LYS A 68 17.92 -27.79 -47.82
N HIS A 69 17.35 -26.61 -48.03
CA HIS A 69 16.05 -26.23 -47.50
C HIS A 69 14.96 -27.14 -48.04
N ASN A 70 14.92 -27.38 -49.35
CA ASN A 70 13.96 -28.27 -49.98
C ASN A 70 14.12 -29.72 -49.49
N GLU A 71 15.35 -30.20 -49.32
CA GLU A 71 15.60 -31.54 -48.76
C GLU A 71 15.16 -31.65 -47.30
N LEU A 72 15.49 -30.66 -46.46
CA LEU A 72 15.04 -30.62 -45.06
C LEU A 72 13.51 -30.50 -44.97
N GLN A 73 12.89 -29.72 -45.85
CA GLN A 73 11.45 -29.56 -45.91
C GLN A 73 10.76 -30.87 -46.36
N ARG A 74 11.36 -31.58 -47.32
CA ARG A 74 10.93 -32.94 -47.72
C ARG A 74 11.06 -33.93 -46.56
N GLN A 75 12.18 -33.89 -45.83
CA GLN A 75 12.37 -34.73 -44.64
C GLN A 75 11.36 -34.40 -43.54
N LEU A 76 11.06 -33.11 -43.33
CA LEU A 76 10.07 -32.66 -42.37
C LEU A 76 8.67 -33.15 -42.77
N GLN A 77 8.29 -33.02 -44.05
CA GLN A 77 7.02 -33.55 -44.56
C GLN A 77 6.94 -35.08 -44.41
N LEU A 78 8.02 -35.79 -44.70
CA LEU A 78 8.06 -37.25 -44.58
C LEU A 78 7.94 -37.68 -43.11
N LEU A 79 8.62 -36.99 -42.20
CA LEU A 79 8.48 -37.19 -40.75
C LEU A 79 7.09 -36.80 -40.23
N GLN A 80 6.45 -35.78 -40.79
CA GLN A 80 5.07 -35.41 -40.48
C GLN A 80 4.07 -36.46 -40.96
N LEU A 81 4.30 -37.07 -42.13
CA LEU A 81 3.47 -38.16 -42.67
C LEU A 81 3.67 -39.48 -41.90
N LEU A 82 4.90 -39.76 -41.44
CA LEU A 82 5.22 -40.91 -40.58
C LEU A 82 4.83 -40.70 -39.11
N ARG A 83 4.51 -39.46 -38.71
CA ARG A 83 4.07 -39.16 -37.35
C ARG A 83 2.68 -39.78 -37.16
N ALA A 84 2.62 -40.79 -36.29
CA ALA A 84 1.35 -41.33 -35.84
C ALA A 84 0.42 -40.19 -35.36
N PRO A 85 -0.89 -40.25 -35.63
CA PRO A 85 -1.83 -39.22 -35.17
C PRO A 85 -1.65 -39.05 -33.66
N PRO A 86 -1.68 -37.80 -33.15
CA PRO A 86 -1.51 -37.57 -31.72
C PRO A 86 -2.55 -38.41 -30.98
N LYS A 87 -2.07 -39.34 -30.13
CA LYS A 87 -2.96 -40.16 -29.30
C LYS A 87 -3.91 -39.21 -28.57
N PRO A 88 -5.24 -39.43 -28.62
CA PRO A 88 -6.17 -38.54 -27.95
C PRO A 88 -5.76 -38.47 -26.49
N VAL A 89 -5.49 -37.26 -26.03
CA VAL A 89 -5.05 -36.98 -24.65
C VAL A 89 -6.06 -37.67 -23.75
N THR A 90 -5.59 -38.65 -22.97
CA THR A 90 -6.48 -39.36 -22.05
C THR A 90 -7.10 -38.32 -21.11
N PRO A 91 -8.38 -38.47 -20.71
CA PRO A 91 -9.05 -37.48 -19.86
C PRO A 91 -8.27 -37.22 -18.56
N TRP A 92 -7.47 -38.17 -18.10
CA TRP A 92 -6.55 -38.05 -16.97
C TRP A 92 -5.31 -37.21 -17.28
N GLN A 93 -4.68 -37.37 -18.45
CA GLN A 93 -3.55 -36.53 -18.86
C GLN A 93 -3.99 -35.06 -18.99
N ALA A 94 -5.16 -34.80 -19.57
CA ALA A 94 -5.70 -33.43 -19.68
C ALA A 94 -6.04 -32.82 -18.30
N ARG A 95 -6.47 -33.64 -17.34
CA ARG A 95 -6.70 -33.20 -15.95
C ARG A 95 -5.38 -32.94 -15.21
N ALA A 96 -4.40 -33.81 -15.36
CA ALA A 96 -3.08 -33.67 -14.76
C ALA A 96 -2.36 -32.41 -15.26
N MET A 97 -2.40 -32.14 -16.57
CA MET A 97 -1.85 -30.91 -17.15
C MET A 97 -2.53 -29.66 -16.59
N ARG A 98 -3.87 -29.63 -16.52
CA ARG A 98 -4.60 -28.49 -15.93
C ARG A 98 -4.28 -28.29 -14.45
N GLN A 99 -4.12 -29.37 -13.69
CA GLN A 99 -3.74 -29.29 -12.28
C GLN A 99 -2.30 -28.78 -12.12
N ALA A 100 -1.37 -29.22 -12.96
CA ALA A 100 0.01 -28.73 -12.97
C ALA A 100 0.07 -27.23 -13.31
N GLU A 101 -0.65 -26.79 -14.35
CA GLU A 101 -0.75 -25.37 -14.71
C GLU A 101 -1.36 -24.53 -13.58
N ALA A 102 -2.45 -25.01 -12.97
CA ALA A 102 -3.09 -24.31 -11.86
C ALA A 102 -2.17 -24.21 -10.63
N ALA A 103 -1.42 -25.27 -10.32
CA ALA A 103 -0.43 -25.28 -9.24
C ALA A 103 0.69 -24.28 -9.54
N GLN A 104 1.21 -24.25 -10.77
CA GLN A 104 2.25 -23.32 -11.18
C GLN A 104 1.78 -21.86 -11.08
N ARG A 105 0.57 -21.55 -11.55
CA ARG A 105 -0.04 -20.22 -11.40
C ARG A 105 -0.16 -19.83 -9.93
N THR A 106 -0.60 -20.75 -9.09
CA THR A 106 -0.74 -20.52 -7.64
C THR A 106 0.62 -20.24 -6.98
N LEU A 107 1.67 -20.97 -7.36
CA LEU A 107 3.03 -20.75 -6.85
C LEU A 107 3.62 -19.40 -7.29
N GLN A 108 3.39 -19.01 -8.55
CA GLN A 108 3.81 -17.71 -9.06
C GLN A 108 3.10 -16.58 -8.31
N GLU A 109 1.79 -16.70 -8.13
CA GLU A 109 0.99 -15.70 -7.40
C GLU A 109 1.39 -15.64 -5.92
N ASN A 110 1.60 -16.77 -5.26
CA ASN A 110 2.08 -16.82 -3.89
C ASN A 110 3.44 -16.12 -3.74
N SER A 111 4.35 -16.35 -4.69
CA SER A 111 5.66 -15.69 -4.74
C SER A 111 5.55 -14.18 -5.00
N ARG A 112 4.57 -13.75 -5.81
CA ARG A 112 4.26 -12.33 -6.04
C ARG A 112 3.72 -11.66 -4.77
N LEU A 113 2.76 -12.29 -4.10
CA LEU A 113 2.17 -11.79 -2.87
C LEU A 113 3.20 -11.71 -1.74
N LYS A 114 4.06 -12.73 -1.58
CA LYS A 114 5.15 -12.71 -0.61
C LYS A 114 6.13 -11.55 -0.82
N ARG A 115 6.44 -11.22 -2.08
CA ARG A 115 7.26 -10.05 -2.41
C ARG A 115 6.57 -8.75 -2.01
N LEU A 116 5.29 -8.60 -2.36
CA LEU A 116 4.51 -7.40 -2.03
C LEU A 116 4.42 -7.18 -0.51
N VAL A 117 4.18 -8.25 0.27
CA VAL A 117 4.18 -8.18 1.74
C VAL A 117 5.57 -7.83 2.30
N SER A 118 6.64 -8.41 1.74
CA SER A 118 8.02 -8.07 2.14
C SER A 118 8.32 -6.59 1.88
N ASP A 119 7.89 -6.06 0.75
CA ASP A 119 8.10 -4.65 0.41
C ASP A 119 7.28 -3.71 1.30
N GLN A 120 6.03 -4.05 1.61
CA GLN A 120 5.22 -3.31 2.60
C GLN A 120 5.88 -3.32 3.98
N ARG A 121 6.45 -4.45 4.43
CA ARG A 121 7.20 -4.52 5.69
C ARG A 121 8.43 -3.62 5.69
N LYS A 122 9.15 -3.52 4.57
CA LYS A 122 10.29 -2.60 4.44
C LYS A 122 9.87 -1.14 4.53
N VAL A 123 8.74 -0.77 3.90
CA VAL A 123 8.16 0.58 3.99
C VAL A 123 7.79 0.91 5.43
N LEU A 124 7.07 0.01 6.12
CA LEU A 124 6.73 0.19 7.52
C LEU A 124 7.98 0.37 8.39
N SER A 125 9.01 -0.47 8.22
CA SER A 125 10.27 -0.33 8.95
C SER A 125 11.01 0.98 8.64
N ALA A 126 10.92 1.47 7.40
CA ALA A 126 11.50 2.76 7.03
C ALA A 126 10.75 3.92 7.70
N LEU A 127 9.41 3.86 7.75
CA LEU A 127 8.56 4.84 8.44
C LEU A 127 8.79 4.82 9.95
N GLU A 128 8.90 3.64 10.57
CA GLU A 128 9.26 3.53 11.98
C GLU A 128 10.63 4.15 12.25
N ARG A 129 11.62 3.91 11.37
CA ARG A 129 12.94 4.53 11.49
C ARG A 129 12.89 6.05 11.29
N SER A 130 12.07 6.58 10.39
CA SER A 130 11.92 8.03 10.25
C SER A 130 11.21 8.64 11.44
N LEU A 131 10.18 7.98 11.98
CA LEU A 131 9.48 8.44 13.18
C LEU A 131 10.36 8.40 14.43
N ARG A 132 11.23 7.38 14.57
CA ARG A 132 12.24 7.32 15.64
C ARG A 132 13.37 8.34 15.46
N LYS A 133 13.64 8.75 14.22
CA LYS A 133 14.68 9.75 13.87
C LYS A 133 14.17 11.18 13.85
N CYS A 134 12.86 11.41 13.79
CA CYS A 134 12.32 12.71 14.15
C CYS A 134 12.70 12.95 15.61
N PRO A 135 13.59 13.92 15.91
CA PRO A 135 13.82 14.30 17.29
C PRO A 135 12.45 14.62 17.86
N ARG A 136 12.13 14.06 19.03
CA ARG A 136 10.96 14.49 19.80
C ARG A 136 11.06 16.00 19.81
N LEU A 137 10.11 16.68 19.19
CA LEU A 137 10.06 18.13 19.13
C LEU A 137 10.06 18.59 20.59
N GLU A 138 11.24 18.97 21.09
CA GLU A 138 11.35 19.68 22.35
C GLU A 138 10.48 20.92 22.16
N SER A 139 9.48 21.06 23.03
CA SER A 139 8.50 22.13 22.90
C SER A 139 9.26 23.46 22.89
N PRO A 140 9.19 24.26 21.83
CA PRO A 140 9.62 25.64 21.94
C PRO A 140 8.74 26.30 23.01
N SER A 141 9.40 27.01 23.93
CA SER A 141 8.74 27.87 24.91
C SER A 141 7.67 28.73 24.20
N PRO A 142 6.43 28.78 24.68
CA PRO A 142 5.33 29.35 23.92
C PRO A 142 5.51 30.86 23.76
N SER A 143 5.79 31.28 22.53
CA SER A 143 5.44 32.62 22.08
C SER A 143 3.96 32.59 21.73
N TYR A 144 3.17 33.51 22.29
CA TYR A 144 1.70 33.55 22.17
C TYR A 144 1.15 33.50 20.73
N ALA A 145 1.96 33.86 19.73
CA ALA A 145 1.59 33.79 18.31
C ALA A 145 1.72 32.38 17.70
N GLU A 146 2.63 31.53 18.21
CA GLU A 146 2.88 30.18 17.66
C GLU A 146 1.84 29.15 18.14
N ASP A 147 1.29 29.34 19.34
CA ASP A 147 0.23 28.47 19.86
C ASP A 147 -1.04 28.53 18.99
N THR A 148 -1.41 29.72 18.53
CA THR A 148 -2.63 29.93 17.72
C THR A 148 -2.51 29.23 16.37
N THR A 149 -1.36 29.33 15.72
CA THR A 149 -1.09 28.66 14.43
C THR A 149 -1.00 27.15 14.60
N LEU A 150 -0.45 26.66 15.72
CA LEU A 150 -0.44 25.24 16.06
C LEU A 150 -1.88 24.69 16.18
N PHE A 151 -2.74 25.32 16.98
CA PHE A 151 -4.11 24.83 17.18
C PHE A 151 -4.93 24.85 15.89
N GLN A 152 -4.79 25.91 15.09
CA GLN A 152 -5.41 26.00 13.77
C GLN A 152 -4.94 24.86 12.85
N HIS A 153 -3.63 24.61 12.80
CA HIS A 153 -3.06 23.54 11.98
C HIS A 153 -3.52 22.15 12.43
N LEU A 154 -3.53 21.88 13.74
CA LEU A 154 -3.99 20.59 14.28
C LEU A 154 -5.46 20.34 13.96
N LEU A 155 -6.32 21.37 14.07
CA LEU A 155 -7.73 21.27 13.72
C LEU A 155 -7.92 21.12 12.20
N GLN A 156 -7.16 21.83 11.38
CA GLN A 156 -7.20 21.69 9.93
C GLN A 156 -6.83 20.27 9.49
N GLN A 157 -5.76 19.70 10.05
CA GLN A 157 -5.39 18.31 9.77
C GLN A 157 -6.50 17.31 10.14
N GLN A 158 -7.19 17.54 11.26
CA GLN A 158 -8.33 16.71 11.62
C GLN A 158 -9.50 16.93 10.67
N PHE A 159 -9.77 18.17 10.28
CA PHE A 159 -10.80 18.50 9.29
C PHE A 159 -10.55 17.78 7.96
N ASP A 160 -9.33 17.83 7.42
CA ASP A 160 -8.97 17.17 6.16
C ASP A 160 -9.09 15.64 6.23
N LYS A 161 -8.87 15.05 7.42
CA LYS A 161 -9.01 13.60 7.67
C LYS A 161 -10.48 13.14 7.66
N MET A 162 -11.42 14.03 7.95
CA MET A 162 -12.83 13.73 8.16
C MET A 162 -13.46 12.98 6.99
N GLU A 163 -13.28 13.47 5.76
CA GLU A 163 -13.91 12.89 4.57
C GLU A 163 -13.45 11.45 4.35
N SER A 164 -12.17 11.19 4.55
CA SER A 164 -11.59 9.84 4.43
C SER A 164 -12.23 8.87 5.42
N GLU A 165 -12.41 9.28 6.68
CA GLU A 165 -13.05 8.45 7.71
C GLU A 165 -14.53 8.22 7.41
N TRP A 166 -15.24 9.21 6.88
CA TRP A 166 -16.66 9.05 6.54
C TRP A 166 -16.88 8.13 5.34
N ILE A 167 -16.02 8.20 4.33
CA ILE A 167 -16.05 7.26 3.19
C ILE A 167 -15.76 5.84 3.68
N GLN A 168 -14.71 5.64 4.47
CA GLN A 168 -14.34 4.31 4.99
C GLN A 168 -15.47 3.67 5.80
N ARG A 169 -16.25 4.51 6.51
CA ARG A 169 -17.36 4.07 7.37
C ARG A 169 -18.71 4.09 6.66
N ARG A 170 -18.74 4.36 5.35
CA ARG A 170 -19.95 4.42 4.51
C ARG A 170 -21.03 5.35 5.06
N LEU A 171 -20.60 6.46 5.66
CA LEU A 171 -21.50 7.43 6.28
C LEU A 171 -22.32 8.21 5.25
N TYR A 172 -21.76 8.42 4.07
CA TYR A 172 -22.45 9.02 2.93
C TYR A 172 -23.54 8.10 2.35
N ASP A 173 -23.30 6.78 2.35
CA ASP A 173 -24.23 5.79 1.79
C ASP A 173 -25.44 5.53 2.71
N ALA A 174 -25.35 5.90 3.99
CA ALA A 174 -26.40 5.65 4.97
C ALA A 174 -27.64 6.51 4.69
N SER A 175 -28.70 5.90 4.14
CA SER A 175 -29.96 6.58 3.85
C SER A 175 -30.90 6.68 5.05
N ALA A 176 -30.68 5.91 6.11
CA ALA A 176 -31.44 5.91 7.36
C ALA A 176 -30.58 6.39 8.54
N PRO A 177 -31.19 6.77 9.68
CA PRO A 177 -30.45 7.02 10.89
C PRO A 177 -29.58 5.81 11.26
N LEU A 178 -28.32 6.07 11.56
CA LEU A 178 -27.33 5.05 11.90
C LEU A 178 -26.81 5.36 13.29
N ARG A 179 -26.61 4.33 14.11
CA ARG A 179 -25.83 4.43 15.34
C ARG A 179 -25.03 3.14 15.47
N HIS A 180 -23.71 3.28 15.46
CA HIS A 180 -22.78 2.17 15.49
C HIS A 180 -21.69 2.43 16.51
N THR A 181 -21.31 1.39 17.25
CA THR A 181 -20.26 1.45 18.25
C THR A 181 -19.33 0.27 18.04
N THR A 182 -18.05 0.55 17.80
CA THR A 182 -17.04 -0.47 17.61
C THR A 182 -16.09 -0.44 18.79
N LEU A 183 -15.89 -1.59 19.41
CA LEU A 183 -14.93 -1.80 20.48
C LEU A 183 -13.83 -2.72 19.95
N GLU A 184 -12.59 -2.24 19.91
CA GLU A 184 -11.44 -3.09 19.64
C GLU A 184 -10.78 -3.43 20.96
N ARG A 185 -10.49 -4.72 21.17
CA ARG A 185 -9.76 -5.21 22.34
C ARG A 185 -8.36 -5.62 21.94
N SER A 186 -7.39 -5.36 22.81
CA SER A 186 -6.01 -5.82 22.66
C SER A 186 -6.00 -7.35 22.60
N PRO A 187 -5.31 -7.95 21.61
CA PRO A 187 -5.19 -9.41 21.52
C PRO A 187 -4.33 -10.01 22.65
N GLU A 188 -3.51 -9.20 23.33
CA GLU A 188 -2.59 -9.65 24.38
C GLU A 188 -3.32 -9.82 25.72
N ASP A 189 -4.02 -8.77 26.17
CA ASP A 189 -4.61 -8.72 27.52
C ASP A 189 -6.15 -8.67 27.52
N GLY A 190 -6.79 -8.63 26.35
CA GLY A 190 -8.25 -8.49 26.23
C GLY A 190 -8.81 -7.12 26.66
N ALA A 191 -7.95 -6.20 27.12
CA ALA A 191 -8.31 -4.83 27.47
C ALA A 191 -8.84 -4.06 26.27
N ILE A 192 -9.69 -3.05 26.49
CA ILE A 192 -10.21 -2.20 25.41
C ILE A 192 -9.07 -1.34 24.87
N ALA A 193 -8.70 -1.55 23.61
CA ALA A 193 -7.65 -0.81 22.91
C ALA A 193 -8.21 0.43 22.21
N SER A 194 -9.40 0.33 21.62
CA SER A 194 -10.06 1.49 20.99
C SER A 194 -11.57 1.42 21.16
N PHE A 195 -12.16 2.60 21.34
CA PHE A 195 -13.60 2.80 21.34
C PHE A 195 -13.93 3.79 20.23
N ARG A 196 -14.82 3.41 19.33
CA ARG A 196 -15.26 4.26 18.22
C ARG A 196 -16.77 4.32 18.19
N PHE A 197 -17.29 5.51 17.94
CA PHE A 197 -18.72 5.77 17.88
C PHE A 197 -19.06 6.57 16.63
N VAL A 198 -20.11 6.14 15.94
CA VAL A 198 -20.58 6.76 14.71
C VAL A 198 -22.09 6.85 14.76
N ALA A 199 -22.62 8.03 14.44
CA ALA A 199 -24.04 8.26 14.36
C ALA A 199 -24.43 9.18 13.19
N LYS A 200 -25.57 8.89 12.59
CA LYS A 200 -26.31 9.73 11.65
C LYS A 200 -27.72 9.88 12.21
N MET A 201 -28.16 11.10 12.45
CA MET A 201 -29.46 11.37 13.06
C MET A 201 -30.18 12.48 12.31
N SER A 202 -31.50 12.56 12.40
CA SER A 202 -32.25 13.72 11.93
C SER A 202 -32.75 14.50 13.14
N ALA A 203 -32.67 15.83 13.05
CA ALA A 203 -33.16 16.72 14.08
C ALA A 203 -34.11 17.76 13.49
N PRO A 204 -35.16 18.19 14.21
CA PRO A 204 -36.15 19.15 13.74
C PRO A 204 -35.66 20.61 13.81
N LEU A 205 -34.35 20.84 13.77
CA LEU A 205 -33.70 22.14 13.88
C LEU A 205 -32.94 22.45 12.59
N ASP A 206 -32.80 23.73 12.25
CA ASP A 206 -31.90 24.13 11.18
C ASP A 206 -30.44 23.85 11.57
N TYR A 207 -29.59 23.64 10.57
CA TYR A 207 -28.20 23.23 10.79
C TYR A 207 -27.40 24.27 11.59
N LYS A 208 -27.71 25.57 11.46
CA LYS A 208 -27.02 26.63 12.23
C LYS A 208 -27.44 26.63 13.69
N SER A 209 -28.73 26.55 13.98
CA SER A 209 -29.20 26.45 15.37
C SER A 209 -28.71 25.16 16.03
N MET A 210 -28.74 24.04 15.32
CA MET A 210 -28.24 22.78 15.86
C MET A 210 -26.73 22.85 16.13
N ALA A 211 -25.95 23.41 15.19
CA ALA A 211 -24.54 23.65 15.42
C ALA A 211 -24.31 24.56 16.64
N GLN A 212 -25.08 25.64 16.77
CA GLN A 212 -24.97 26.54 17.91
C GLN A 212 -25.30 25.84 19.23
N VAL A 213 -26.34 25.01 19.28
CA VAL A 213 -26.69 24.21 20.46
C VAL A 213 -25.54 23.27 20.83
N PHE A 214 -24.95 22.58 19.85
CA PHE A 214 -23.82 21.68 20.10
C PHE A 214 -22.58 22.44 20.60
N TRP A 215 -22.27 23.59 19.99
CA TRP A 215 -21.18 24.47 20.43
C TRP A 215 -21.39 24.95 21.86
N THR A 216 -22.57 25.51 22.16
CA THR A 216 -22.89 25.99 23.51
C THR A 216 -22.89 24.85 24.53
N HIS A 217 -23.37 23.66 24.17
CA HIS A 217 -23.29 22.49 25.03
C HIS A 217 -21.83 22.11 25.34
N LYS A 218 -20.97 22.08 24.32
CA LYS A 218 -19.56 21.70 24.46
C LYS A 218 -18.68 22.77 25.11
N THR A 219 -19.05 24.04 25.07
CA THR A 219 -18.19 25.15 25.52
C THR A 219 -18.75 25.95 26.70
N GLY A 220 -20.07 26.00 26.86
CA GLY A 220 -20.75 26.85 27.86
C GLY A 220 -21.44 26.07 28.98
N LEU A 221 -21.90 24.84 28.72
CA LEU A 221 -22.56 23.98 29.71
C LEU A 221 -21.59 22.95 30.30
N LEU A 222 -20.41 23.42 30.68
CA LEU A 222 -19.40 22.56 31.27
C LEU A 222 -19.74 22.28 32.74
N GLY A 223 -19.92 21.01 33.07
CA GLY A 223 -20.02 20.56 34.47
C GLY A 223 -18.70 20.78 35.22
N PRO A 224 -18.64 20.47 36.53
CA PRO A 224 -17.44 20.71 37.35
C PRO A 224 -16.22 19.91 36.90
N SER A 225 -16.41 18.90 36.05
CA SER A 225 -15.36 18.08 35.44
C SER A 225 -14.71 18.73 34.22
N CYS A 226 -15.29 19.76 33.61
CA CYS A 226 -14.77 20.34 32.38
C CYS A 226 -14.60 21.85 32.52
N SER A 227 -13.49 22.38 32.01
CA SER A 227 -13.20 23.82 32.04
C SER A 227 -12.66 24.29 30.69
N VAL A 228 -13.21 25.40 30.16
CA VAL A 228 -12.57 26.13 29.07
C VAL A 228 -11.38 26.86 29.66
N HIS A 229 -10.18 26.40 29.34
CA HIS A 229 -8.95 27.02 29.83
C HIS A 229 -8.58 28.27 29.03
N ARG A 230 -8.83 28.25 27.72
CA ARG A 230 -8.49 29.38 26.84
C ARG A 230 -9.42 29.41 25.64
N THR A 231 -9.89 30.60 25.30
CA THR A 231 -10.48 30.87 23.97
C THR A 231 -9.37 31.42 23.10
N ILE A 232 -8.96 30.66 22.09
CA ILE A 232 -7.86 31.03 21.19
C ILE A 232 -8.40 31.96 20.09
N ASP A 233 -9.58 31.64 19.57
CA ASP A 233 -10.32 32.42 18.61
C ASP A 233 -11.83 32.25 18.85
N HIS A 234 -12.68 33.06 18.23
CA HIS A 234 -14.14 32.94 18.30
C HIS A 234 -14.65 31.55 17.87
N ASN A 235 -13.86 30.83 17.07
CA ASN A 235 -14.19 29.51 16.56
C ASN A 235 -13.29 28.40 17.12
N ILE A 236 -12.36 28.69 18.04
CA ILE A 236 -11.40 27.71 18.58
C ILE A 236 -11.25 27.89 20.09
N VAL A 237 -11.51 26.82 20.83
CA VAL A 237 -11.38 26.76 22.28
C VAL A 237 -10.49 25.61 22.71
N TYR A 238 -9.71 25.85 23.75
CA TYR A 238 -8.93 24.86 24.45
C TYR A 238 -9.63 24.53 25.77
N MET A 239 -9.91 23.24 25.95
CA MET A 239 -10.68 22.72 27.07
C MET A 239 -9.89 21.64 27.80
N ARG A 240 -10.16 21.53 29.10
CA ARG A 240 -9.64 20.47 29.95
C ARG A 240 -10.81 19.73 30.57
N GLU A 241 -10.80 18.42 30.48
CA GLU A 241 -11.79 17.55 31.11
C GLU A 241 -11.13 16.57 32.07
N LEU A 242 -11.71 16.43 33.26
CA LEU A 242 -11.35 15.51 34.33
C LEU A 242 -12.50 14.54 34.55
N ALA A 243 -12.45 13.39 33.90
CA ALA A 243 -13.42 12.33 34.07
C ALA A 243 -13.08 11.49 35.32
N ARG A 244 -13.96 11.56 36.32
CA ARG A 244 -13.88 10.75 37.55
C ARG A 244 -14.86 9.59 37.45
N TYR A 245 -14.33 8.38 37.57
CA TYR A 245 -15.13 7.15 37.62
C TYR A 245 -15.26 6.70 39.07
N ALA A 246 -16.23 7.29 39.79
CA ALA A 246 -16.38 7.19 41.25
C ALA A 246 -16.48 5.74 41.78
N ASP A 247 -16.85 4.79 40.93
CA ASP A 247 -17.20 3.42 41.33
C ASP A 247 -16.15 2.35 40.97
N LEU A 248 -15.09 2.73 40.25
CA LEU A 248 -14.14 1.76 39.67
C LEU A 248 -12.75 1.78 40.31
N GLY A 249 -12.48 2.68 41.27
CA GLY A 249 -11.13 2.86 41.84
C GLY A 249 -10.06 3.23 40.81
N VAL A 250 -10.49 3.63 39.60
CA VAL A 250 -9.62 4.00 38.48
C VAL A 250 -9.14 5.44 38.69
N PRO A 251 -7.87 5.75 38.40
CA PRO A 251 -7.38 7.12 38.47
C PRO A 251 -8.20 8.07 37.60
N VAL A 252 -8.17 9.35 37.95
CA VAL A 252 -8.87 10.38 37.17
C VAL A 252 -8.31 10.39 35.75
N MET A 253 -9.20 10.34 34.76
CA MET A 253 -8.80 10.51 33.37
C MET A 253 -8.83 12.00 33.03
N GLU A 254 -7.70 12.52 32.56
CA GLU A 254 -7.52 13.90 32.16
C GLU A 254 -7.34 13.98 30.64
N THR A 255 -8.11 14.85 29.99
CA THR A 255 -7.97 15.16 28.57
C THR A 255 -7.87 16.65 28.35
N HIS A 256 -6.90 17.06 27.53
CA HIS A 256 -6.80 18.42 27.04
C HIS A 256 -7.18 18.43 25.57
N ASP A 257 -8.28 19.06 25.22
CA ASP A 257 -8.81 19.05 23.86
C ASP A 257 -8.74 20.44 23.23
N CYS A 258 -8.30 20.47 21.99
CA CYS A 258 -8.58 21.58 21.09
C CYS A 258 -9.91 21.30 20.39
N PHE A 259 -10.85 22.23 20.47
CA PHE A 259 -12.14 22.13 19.80
C PHE A 259 -12.37 23.36 18.95
N GLY A 260 -12.76 23.16 17.70
CA GLY A 260 -13.06 24.27 16.80
C GLY A 260 -14.21 23.98 15.84
N ARG A 261 -14.68 25.04 15.19
CA ARG A 261 -15.76 24.98 14.21
C ARG A 261 -15.37 25.64 12.89
N PHE A 262 -15.71 24.98 11.80
CA PHE A 262 -15.56 25.43 10.42
C PHE A 262 -16.94 25.76 9.87
N LEU A 263 -17.09 27.01 9.41
CA LEU A 263 -18.35 27.52 8.88
C LEU A 263 -18.29 27.48 7.36
N GLU A 264 -19.12 26.63 6.76
CA GLU A 264 -19.20 26.51 5.31
C GLU A 264 -20.60 26.88 4.80
N PRO A 265 -20.73 27.24 3.50
CA PRO A 265 -22.04 27.41 2.89
C PRO A 265 -22.83 26.09 2.95
N GLY A 266 -23.93 26.10 3.70
CA GLY A 266 -24.80 24.92 3.82
C GLY A 266 -24.33 23.84 4.80
N ARG A 267 -23.26 24.01 5.56
CA ARG A 267 -22.95 23.11 6.69
C ARG A 267 -22.08 23.77 7.76
N VAL A 268 -22.09 23.21 8.96
CA VAL A 268 -21.17 23.60 10.03
C VAL A 268 -20.52 22.35 10.58
N VAL A 269 -19.19 22.31 10.46
CA VAL A 269 -18.38 21.18 10.93
C VAL A 269 -17.69 21.59 12.22
N MET A 270 -17.76 20.76 13.24
CA MET A 270 -16.97 20.92 14.47
C MET A 270 -16.02 19.76 14.61
N VAL A 271 -14.83 20.07 15.08
CA VAL A 271 -13.71 19.14 15.13
C VAL A 271 -13.06 19.27 16.49
N TRP A 272 -12.77 18.14 17.12
CA TRP A 272 -11.94 18.11 18.33
C TRP A 272 -10.84 17.08 18.23
N ARG A 273 -9.76 17.36 18.95
CA ARG A 273 -8.68 16.42 19.19
C ARG A 273 -8.03 16.70 20.55
N SER A 274 -7.71 15.62 21.25
CA SER A 274 -6.86 15.62 22.43
C SER A 274 -5.42 15.94 22.06
N LEU A 275 -4.79 16.78 22.86
CA LEU A 275 -3.43 17.25 22.70
C LEU A 275 -2.45 16.32 23.42
N GLY A 276 -1.28 16.09 22.81
CA GLY A 276 -0.22 15.30 23.42
C GLY A 276 0.54 16.07 24.50
N GLN A 277 1.38 15.37 25.28
CA GLN A 277 2.14 15.93 26.40
C GLN A 277 3.04 17.13 26.04
N GLY A 278 3.50 17.23 24.79
CA GLY A 278 4.31 18.37 24.29
C GLY A 278 3.49 19.48 23.62
N GLU A 279 2.19 19.27 23.42
CA GLU A 279 1.25 20.22 22.78
C GLU A 279 0.35 20.91 23.82
N THR A 280 0.41 20.49 25.09
CA THR A 280 -0.44 21.02 26.15
C THR A 280 0.12 22.26 26.80
N ILE A 281 -0.75 23.26 27.01
CA ILE A 281 -0.42 24.50 27.73
C ILE A 281 -0.14 24.22 29.21
N THR A 282 -0.88 23.29 29.80
CA THR A 282 -0.71 22.85 31.19
C THR A 282 -0.34 21.37 31.25
N PRO A 283 0.62 20.97 32.09
CA PRO A 283 0.95 19.57 32.26
C PRO A 283 -0.24 18.81 32.87
N HIS A 284 -0.34 17.53 32.53
CA HIS A 284 -1.30 16.63 33.14
C HIS A 284 -0.89 16.33 34.59
N GLY A 285 -1.86 15.96 35.42
CA GLY A 285 -1.58 15.47 36.77
C GLY A 285 -0.71 14.21 36.75
N ALA A 286 0.25 14.12 37.67
CA ALA A 286 1.20 13.01 37.72
C ALA A 286 0.53 11.63 37.89
N ASP A 287 -0.61 11.59 38.58
CA ASP A 287 -1.39 10.38 38.86
C ASP A 287 -2.64 10.24 37.97
N HIS A 288 -2.73 11.01 36.89
CA HIS A 288 -3.89 10.99 35.99
C HIS A 288 -3.65 10.12 34.76
N LEU A 289 -4.70 9.42 34.32
CA LEU A 289 -4.70 8.75 33.03
C LEU A 289 -4.87 9.79 31.93
N VAL A 290 -3.99 9.78 30.93
CA VAL A 290 -4.09 10.68 29.78
C VAL A 290 -5.06 10.08 28.77
N GLY A 291 -6.19 10.74 28.53
CA GLY A 291 -7.13 10.30 27.52
C GLY A 291 -6.74 10.82 26.13
N HIS A 292 -6.80 9.93 25.14
CA HIS A 292 -6.58 10.25 23.74
C HIS A 292 -7.88 10.09 22.96
N ARG A 293 -8.43 11.19 22.44
CA ARG A 293 -9.71 11.21 21.72
C ARG A 293 -9.70 12.24 20.60
N TRP A 294 -10.47 11.99 19.55
CA TRP A 294 -10.75 12.96 18.50
C TRP A 294 -12.14 12.70 17.95
N GLY A 295 -12.64 13.61 17.13
CA GLY A 295 -13.91 13.42 16.47
C GLY A 295 -14.37 14.63 15.69
N TRP A 296 -15.48 14.39 15.00
CA TRP A 296 -16.12 15.30 14.08
C TRP A 296 -17.62 15.33 14.33
N TYR A 297 -18.19 16.49 14.12
CA TYR A 297 -19.61 16.72 14.12
C TYR A 297 -19.94 17.55 12.89
N ASP A 298 -20.93 17.15 12.11
CA ASP A 298 -21.35 17.89 10.92
C ASP A 298 -22.86 18.09 10.92
N ALA A 299 -23.26 19.36 11.02
CA ALA A 299 -24.62 19.79 10.83
C ALA A 299 -24.78 20.29 9.40
N ILE A 300 -25.49 19.53 8.57
CA ILE A 300 -25.64 19.79 7.14
C ILE A 300 -27.02 20.40 6.87
N PHE A 301 -27.05 21.39 5.98
CA PHE A 301 -28.26 21.86 5.33
C PHE A 301 -28.66 20.83 4.29
N GLU A 302 -29.68 20.04 4.62
CA GLU A 302 -30.30 19.12 3.70
C GLU A 302 -31.75 19.61 3.55
N LEU A 303 -32.26 19.71 2.31
CA LEU A 303 -33.70 19.99 2.08
C LEU A 303 -34.60 18.99 2.84
N GLU A 304 -34.01 17.88 3.29
CA GLU A 304 -34.53 16.93 4.29
C GLU A 304 -33.50 16.67 5.42
N ARG A 305 -33.38 17.58 6.38
CA ARG A 305 -32.87 17.41 7.76
C ARG A 305 -32.03 16.12 8.06
N ARG A 306 -30.68 16.18 8.09
CA ARG A 306 -29.82 15.24 8.87
C ARG A 306 -28.55 15.89 9.44
N VAL A 307 -28.07 15.33 10.56
CA VAL A 307 -26.88 15.68 11.35
C VAL A 307 -26.01 14.42 11.51
N MET A 308 -24.70 14.54 11.31
CA MET A 308 -23.71 13.46 11.43
C MET A 308 -22.82 13.69 12.65
N ILE A 309 -22.61 12.67 13.48
CA ILE A 309 -21.72 12.71 14.64
C ILE A 309 -20.76 11.51 14.58
N GLY A 310 -19.46 11.74 14.57
CA GLY A 310 -18.45 10.66 14.62
C GLY A 310 -17.36 10.97 15.63
N SER A 311 -17.07 10.04 16.53
CA SER A 311 -15.90 10.08 17.43
C SER A 311 -15.08 8.81 17.23
#